data_AF-A0A382ZDN7-F1
#
_entry.id   AF-A0A382ZDN7-F1
#
_cell.length_a   1.000
_cell.length_b   1.000
_cell.length_c   1.000
_cell.angle_alpha   90.00
_cell.angle_beta   90.00
_cell.angle_gamma   90.00
#
_symmetry.space_group_name_H-M   'P 1'
#
loop_
_entity.id
_entity.type
_entity.pdbx_description
1 polymer ?
#
loop_
_entity_poly.entity_id
_entity_poly.type
_entity_poly.pdbx_seq_one_letter_code
_entity_poly.pdbx_strand_id
1 'polypeptide(L)' 'MKVLAGIYKPYQPKDEPQENISYIGTAKSKYQKKHKIEPGTDDWFRLWFARPRLTGES' A
#
# COMPACT_ATOMS: atom_id res chain seq x y z
N MET A 1 -14.39 23.34 27.54
CA MET A 1 -13.13 23.32 26.75
C MET A 1 -13.12 24.52 25.83
N LYS A 2 -12.00 25.26 25.77
CA LYS A 2 -11.84 26.52 25.02
C LYS A 2 -10.87 26.26 23.87
N VAL A 3 -11.32 26.44 22.63
CA VAL A 3 -10.49 26.27 21.43
C VAL A 3 -9.89 27.60 21.00
N LEU A 4 -8.63 27.58 20.55
CA LEU A 4 -7.90 28.76 20.08
C LEU A 4 -8.34 29.12 18.65
N ALA A 5 -8.66 30.39 18.41
CA ALA A 5 -9.04 30.90 17.10
C ALA A 5 -7.85 30.77 16.12
N GLY A 6 -8.05 30.06 15.01
CA GLY A 6 -7.05 29.91 13.94
C GLY A 6 -6.88 28.50 13.39
N ILE A 7 -7.33 27.46 14.12
CA ILE A 7 -7.39 26.08 13.61
C ILE A 7 -8.88 25.72 13.42
N TYR A 8 -9.48 26.20 12.32
CA TYR A 8 -10.91 25.99 12.03
C TYR A 8 -11.21 24.69 11.28
N LYS A 9 -10.21 23.98 10.78
CA LYS A 9 -10.44 22.68 10.15
C LYS A 9 -10.05 21.58 11.15
N PRO A 10 -11.00 20.79 11.68
CA PRO A 10 -10.63 19.54 12.33
C PRO A 10 -9.80 18.74 11.31
N TYR A 11 -8.77 18.04 11.78
CA TYR A 11 -7.97 17.14 10.96
C TYR A 11 -8.91 16.25 10.14
N GLN A 12 -9.04 16.54 8.84
CA GLN A 12 -9.75 15.69 7.92
C GLN A 12 -8.72 14.63 7.52
N PRO A 13 -8.81 13.38 8.02
CA PRO A 13 -8.00 12.33 7.43
C PRO A 13 -8.32 12.37 5.94
N LYS A 14 -7.30 12.63 5.13
CA LYS A 14 -7.42 12.55 3.69
C LYS A 14 -7.88 11.13 3.45
N ASP A 15 -9.10 10.94 2.94
CA ASP A 15 -9.51 9.69 2.31
C ASP A 15 -8.64 9.54 1.05
N GLU A 16 -7.33 9.35 1.25
CA GLU A 16 -6.50 8.70 0.27
C GLU A 16 -7.22 7.37 0.07
N PRO A 17 -7.71 7.08 -1.14
CA PRO A 17 -8.48 5.89 -1.32
C PRO A 17 -7.52 4.77 -0.94
N GLN A 18 -7.81 4.13 0.20
CA GLN A 18 -7.08 2.98 0.70
C GLN A 18 -7.47 1.85 -0.25
N GLU A 19 -7.09 1.99 -1.52
CA GLU A 19 -7.46 1.14 -2.62
C GLU A 19 -6.75 -0.17 -2.39
N ASN A 20 -7.42 -0.98 -1.59
CA ASN A 20 -7.30 -2.41 -1.50
C ASN A 20 -5.86 -2.91 -1.34
N ILE A 21 -5.11 -2.37 -0.35
CA ILE A 21 -3.91 -3.05 0.17
C ILE A 21 -4.19 -4.53 0.47
N SER A 22 -5.41 -4.84 0.92
CA SER A 22 -5.91 -6.19 1.18
C SER A 22 -6.03 -7.05 -0.08
N TYR A 23 -6.51 -6.49 -1.20
CA TYR A 23 -6.63 -7.22 -2.47
C TYR A 23 -5.25 -7.48 -3.08
N ILE A 24 -4.38 -6.46 -3.09
CA ILE A 24 -3.02 -6.58 -3.62
C ILE A 24 -2.20 -7.59 -2.79
N GLY A 25 -2.29 -7.54 -1.46
CA GLY A 25 -1.63 -8.51 -0.58
C GLY A 25 -2.12 -9.94 -0.79
N THR A 26 -3.43 -10.12 -1.02
CA THR A 26 -4.02 -11.43 -1.33
C THR A 26 -3.51 -11.98 -2.65
N ALA A 27 -3.48 -11.16 -3.70
CA ALA A 27 -2.95 -11.54 -5.01
C ALA A 27 -1.46 -11.92 -4.93
N LYS A 28 -0.64 -11.12 -4.23
CA LYS A 28 0.77 -11.39 -3.99
C LYS A 28 0.99 -12.70 -3.23
N SER A 29 0.21 -12.97 -2.19
CA SER A 29 0.30 -14.24 -1.44
C SER A 29 -0.03 -15.45 -2.32
N LYS A 30 -1.06 -15.37 -3.18
CA LYS A 30 -1.38 -16.44 -4.15
C LYS A 30 -0.24 -16.64 -5.15
N TYR A 31 0.33 -15.57 -5.67
CA TYR A 31 1.46 -15.63 -6.60
C TYR A 31 2.69 -16.25 -5.94
N GLN A 32 3.02 -15.82 -4.71
CA GLN A 32 4.11 -16.37 -3.91
C GLN A 32 3.98 -17.90 -3.76
N LYS A 33 2.79 -18.40 -3.40
CA LYS A 33 2.52 -19.84 -3.26
C LYS A 33 2.64 -20.59 -4.59
N LYS A 34 2.10 -20.03 -5.68
CA LYS A 34 2.14 -20.65 -7.01
C LYS A 34 3.56 -20.78 -7.54
N HIS A 35 4.39 -19.76 -7.32
CA HIS A 35 5.77 -19.70 -7.82
C HIS A 35 6.81 -20.23 -6.82
N LYS A 36 6.36 -20.79 -5.67
CA LYS A 36 7.24 -21.29 -4.60
C LYS A 36 8.30 -20.25 -4.18
N ILE A 37 7.89 -18.98 -4.13
CA ILE A 37 8.78 -17.87 -3.77
C ILE A 37 8.97 -17.88 -2.25
N GLU A 38 10.20 -18.08 -1.81
CA GLU A 38 10.56 -18.16 -0.40
C GLU A 38 10.72 -16.76 0.20
N PRO A 39 10.17 -16.51 1.41
CA PRO A 39 10.35 -15.23 2.08
C PRO A 39 11.84 -14.94 2.31
N GLY A 40 12.28 -13.73 1.97
CA GLY A 40 13.68 -13.32 2.09
C GLY A 40 14.53 -13.52 0.82
N THR A 41 13.98 -14.10 -0.25
CA THR A 41 14.61 -14.10 -1.57
C THR A 41 14.44 -12.74 -2.28
N ASP A 42 15.31 -12.45 -3.25
CA ASP A 42 15.19 -11.24 -4.08
C ASP A 42 13.82 -11.16 -4.78
N ASP A 43 13.33 -12.28 -5.31
CA ASP A 43 12.03 -12.33 -5.99
C ASP A 43 10.86 -12.08 -5.03
N TRP A 44 10.97 -12.53 -3.78
CA TRP A 44 10.00 -12.19 -2.73
C TRP A 44 10.00 -10.69 -2.43
N PHE A 45 11.17 -10.09 -2.28
CA PHE A 45 11.28 -8.65 -2.01
C PHE A 45 10.70 -7.85 -3.18
N ARG A 46 11.04 -8.22 -4.41
CA ARG A 46 10.49 -7.60 -5.61
C ARG A 46 8.98 -7.76 -5.70
N LEU A 47 8.42 -8.94 -5.44
CA LEU A 47 6.97 -9.14 -5.45
C LEU A 47 6.25 -8.23 -4.42
N TRP A 48 6.77 -8.13 -3.21
CA TRP A 48 6.12 -7.39 -2.12
C TRP A 48 6.35 -5.88 -2.17
N PHE A 49 7.55 -5.46 -2.55
CA PHE A 49 7.98 -4.06 -2.50
C PHE A 49 8.18 -3.42 -3.89
N ALA A 50 7.89 -4.13 -4.99
CA ALA A 50 7.76 -3.48 -6.29
C ALA A 50 6.72 -2.37 -6.19
N ARG A 51 7.17 -1.14 -6.45
CA ARG A 51 6.29 0.03 -6.46
C ARG A 51 5.40 -0.10 -7.70
N PRO A 52 4.07 -0.23 -7.55
CA PRO A 52 3.16 -0.49 -8.66
C PRO A 52 3.00 0.69 -9.64
N ARG A 53 3.75 1.80 -9.47
CA ARG A 53 3.66 3.01 -10.30
C ARG A 53 5.03 3.64 -10.62
N LEU A 54 6.12 2.85 -10.65
CA LEU A 54 7.43 3.35 -11.11
C LEU A 54 7.70 3.14 -12.60
N THR A 55 6.99 2.23 -13.26
CA THR A 55 7.05 2.09 -14.72
C THR A 55 5.83 2.79 -15.31
N GLY A 56 5.96 4.10 -15.54
CA GLY A 56 4.97 4.92 -16.23
C GLY A 56 4.87 4.56 -17.71
N GLU A 57 4.32 3.39 -18.02
CA GLU A 57 3.96 3.01 -19.37
C GLU A 57 2.48 3.31 -19.60
N SER A 58 2.27 4.55 -20.09
CA SER A 58 1.07 5.20 -20.65
C SER A 58 -0.11 5.52 -19.73
#